data_AF-A0A3C0UCJ8-F1
#
_entry.id   AF-A0A3C0UCJ8-F1
#
_cell.length_a   1.000
_cell.length_b   1.000
_cell.length_c   1.000
_cell.angle_alpha   90.00
_cell.angle_beta   90.00
_cell.angle_gamma   90.00
#
_symmetry.space_group_name_H-M   'P 1'
#
loop_
_entity.id
_entity.type
_entity.pdbx_description
1 polymer ?
#
loop_
_entity_poly.entity_id
_entity_poly.type
_entity_poly.pdbx_seq_one_letter_code
_entity_poly.pdbx_strand_id
1 'polypeptide(L)'
;MFCYKNMVKGVISMELLAALGSITFINLILSGDNAVIIALASRNLPPEQRKKAVLWGSAGAVVLRIVLTMIAALLLQIPYVQFAGGLALLWIAVSLLGDDKQHDVACKEAASFSEAIKVILFADLI
;
A
#
# COMPACT_ATOMS: atom_id res chain seq x y z
N MET A 1 -32.95 -10.54 27.14
CA MET A 1 -31.52 -10.15 27.18
C MET A 1 -30.58 -11.16 26.51
N PHE A 2 -30.83 -12.48 26.57
CA PHE A 2 -29.94 -13.50 26.00
C PHE A 2 -29.91 -13.55 24.44
N CYS A 3 -31.04 -13.26 23.78
CA CYS A 3 -31.14 -13.26 22.30
C CYS A 3 -30.38 -12.10 21.65
N TYR A 4 -30.42 -10.90 22.26
CA TYR A 4 -29.68 -9.72 21.80
C TYR A 4 -28.17 -9.95 21.79
N LYS A 5 -27.64 -10.61 22.84
CA LYS A 5 -26.20 -10.87 22.97
C LYS A 5 -25.68 -11.90 21.96
N ASN A 6 -26.50 -12.83 21.50
CA ASN A 6 -26.12 -13.82 20.47
C ASN A 6 -26.29 -13.29 19.04
N MET A 7 -27.33 -12.49 18.77
CA MET A 7 -27.52 -11.83 17.48
C MET A 7 -26.41 -10.78 17.23
N VAL A 8 -26.05 -10.00 18.24
CA VAL A 8 -24.92 -9.06 18.18
C VAL A 8 -23.58 -9.79 18.06
N LYS A 9 -23.38 -10.94 18.72
CA LYS A 9 -22.15 -11.74 18.53
C LYS A 9 -22.02 -12.33 17.13
N GLY A 10 -23.10 -12.84 16.54
CA GLY A 10 -23.11 -13.39 15.19
C GLY A 10 -22.96 -12.32 14.11
N VAL A 11 -23.60 -11.16 14.28
CA VAL A 11 -23.47 -10.01 13.37
C VAL A 11 -22.07 -9.38 13.49
N ILE A 12 -21.55 -9.15 14.70
CA ILE A 12 -20.19 -8.61 14.89
C ILE A 12 -19.13 -9.60 14.38
N SER A 13 -19.28 -10.92 14.54
CA SER A 13 -18.27 -11.85 14.02
C SER A 13 -18.27 -11.90 12.49
N MET A 14 -19.46 -11.89 11.86
CA MET A 14 -19.57 -11.96 10.40
C MET A 14 -19.23 -10.62 9.75
N GLU A 15 -19.60 -9.49 10.34
CA GLU A 15 -19.19 -8.16 9.88
C GLU A 15 -17.69 -7.91 10.11
N LEU A 16 -17.12 -8.31 11.25
CA LEU A 16 -15.69 -8.17 11.48
C LEU A 16 -14.89 -9.06 10.52
N LEU A 17 -15.32 -10.32 10.34
CA LEU A 17 -14.68 -11.23 9.38
C LEU A 17 -14.81 -10.69 7.94
N ALA A 18 -15.97 -10.14 7.57
CA ALA A 18 -16.19 -9.53 6.26
C ALA A 18 -15.36 -8.23 6.09
N ALA A 19 -15.28 -7.38 7.10
CA ALA A 19 -14.50 -6.15 7.08
C ALA A 19 -13.00 -6.45 6.99
N LEU A 20 -12.49 -7.37 7.81
CA LEU A 20 -11.10 -7.84 7.75
C LEU A 20 -10.81 -8.50 6.40
N GLY A 21 -11.73 -9.31 5.88
CA GLY A 21 -11.62 -9.93 4.56
C GLY A 21 -11.55 -8.90 3.44
N SER A 22 -12.43 -7.90 3.45
CA SER A 22 -12.46 -6.81 2.47
C SER A 22 -11.19 -5.97 2.50
N ILE A 23 -10.74 -5.57 3.70
CA ILE A 23 -9.49 -4.81 3.87
C ILE A 23 -8.30 -5.64 3.39
N THR A 24 -8.25 -6.94 3.72
CA THR A 24 -7.16 -7.83 3.26
C THR A 24 -7.18 -7.97 1.75
N PHE A 25 -8.36 -8.10 1.13
CA PHE A 25 -8.52 -8.22 -0.32
C PHE A 25 -8.08 -6.94 -1.05
N ILE A 26 -8.51 -5.77 -0.58
CA ILE A 26 -8.11 -4.47 -1.15
C ILE A 26 -6.61 -4.27 -1.01
N ASN A 27 -6.03 -4.57 0.15
CA ASN A 27 -4.57 -4.46 0.35
C ASN A 27 -3.81 -5.44 -0.55
N LEU A 28 -4.32 -6.64 -0.81
CA LEU A 28 -3.68 -7.62 -1.69
C LEU A 28 -3.66 -7.12 -3.14
N ILE A 29 -4.78 -6.58 -3.64
CA ILE A 29 -4.85 -5.98 -4.98
C ILE A 29 -3.92 -4.78 -5.10
N LEU A 30 -3.96 -3.88 -4.11
CA LEU A 30 -3.18 -2.64 -4.11
C LEU A 30 -1.68 -2.88 -3.93
N SER A 31 -1.27 -3.96 -3.25
CA SER A 31 0.15 -4.27 -3.02
C SER A 31 0.76 -5.10 -4.16
N GLY A 32 -0.01 -5.44 -5.19
CA GLY A 32 0.40 -6.33 -6.27
C GLY A 32 1.54 -5.79 -7.13
N ASP A 33 1.51 -4.51 -7.52
CA ASP A 33 2.59 -3.90 -8.32
C ASP A 33 3.80 -3.52 -7.44
N ASN A 34 3.55 -3.04 -6.20
CA ASN A 34 4.59 -2.72 -5.23
C ASN A 34 5.42 -3.96 -4.85
N ALA A 35 4.80 -5.14 -4.78
CA ALA A 35 5.52 -6.40 -4.55
C ALA A 35 6.49 -6.74 -5.69
N VAL A 36 6.14 -6.41 -6.94
CA VAL A 36 7.02 -6.60 -8.11
C VAL A 36 8.22 -5.64 -8.04
N ILE A 37 8.00 -4.37 -7.70
CA ILE A 37 9.08 -3.38 -7.55
C ILE A 37 10.02 -3.76 -6.39
N ILE A 38 9.49 -4.21 -5.25
CA ILE A 38 10.28 -4.73 -4.12
C ILE A 38 11.15 -5.93 -4.56
N ALA A 39 10.58 -6.85 -5.34
CA ALA A 39 11.30 -8.02 -5.84
C ALA A 39 12.42 -7.63 -6.81
N LEU A 40 12.16 -6.67 -7.70
CA LEU A 40 13.13 -6.16 -8.68
C LEU A 40 14.25 -5.35 -8.01
N ALA A 41 13.92 -4.50 -7.03
CA ALA A 41 14.88 -3.71 -6.27
C ALA A 41 15.81 -4.58 -5.40
N SER A 42 15.32 -5.72 -4.92
CA SER A 42 16.07 -6.61 -4.03
C SER A 42 16.82 -7.75 -4.74
N ARG A 43 16.63 -7.92 -6.06
CA ARG A 43 17.14 -9.04 -6.86
C ARG A 43 18.66 -9.20 -6.86
N ASN A 44 19.40 -8.09 -6.86
CA ASN A 44 20.87 -8.08 -6.98
C ASN A 44 21.60 -8.01 -5.62
N LEU A 45 20.88 -8.00 -4.49
CA LEU A 45 21.53 -8.01 -3.18
C LEU A 45 22.03 -9.41 -2.81
N PRO A 46 23.16 -9.52 -2.09
CA PRO A 46 23.62 -10.77 -1.52
C PRO A 46 22.50 -11.47 -0.74
N PRO A 47 22.40 -12.82 -0.78
CA PRO A 47 21.26 -13.56 -0.23
C PRO A 47 20.96 -13.26 1.24
N GLU A 48 21.98 -12.89 2.02
CA GLU A 48 21.82 -12.46 3.42
C GLU A 48 21.23 -11.05 3.59
N GLN A 49 21.55 -10.14 2.67
CA GLN A 49 21.06 -8.75 2.70
C GLN A 49 19.70 -8.61 2.03
N ARG A 50 19.38 -9.45 1.03
CA ARG A 50 18.08 -9.45 0.34
C ARG A 50 16.92 -9.67 1.30
N LYS A 51 17.02 -10.66 2.19
CA LYS A 51 15.98 -10.93 3.21
C LYS A 51 15.81 -9.75 4.16
N LYS A 52 16.91 -9.11 4.56
CA LYS A 52 16.88 -7.92 5.42
C LYS A 52 16.25 -6.73 4.67
N ALA A 53 16.58 -6.54 3.40
CA ALA A 53 16.05 -5.42 2.60
C ALA A 53 14.54 -5.54 2.40
N VAL A 54 14.06 -6.74 2.10
CA VAL A 54 12.61 -7.01 2.02
C VAL A 54 11.95 -6.83 3.39
N LEU A 55 12.52 -7.38 4.46
CA LEU A 55 11.92 -7.28 5.80
C LEU A 55 11.84 -5.82 6.29
N TRP A 56 12.95 -5.07 6.21
CA TRP A 56 13.00 -3.68 6.65
C TRP A 56 12.26 -2.73 5.70
N GLY A 57 12.31 -2.99 4.39
CA GLY A 57 11.56 -2.25 3.39
C GLY A 57 10.05 -2.42 3.57
N SER A 58 9.56 -3.66 3.66
CA SER A 58 8.14 -3.94 3.91
C SER A 58 7.67 -3.45 5.28
N ALA A 59 8.48 -3.57 6.33
CA ALA A 59 8.14 -3.01 7.64
C ALA A 59 8.01 -1.47 7.59
N GLY A 60 8.95 -0.79 6.91
CA GLY A 60 8.89 0.65 6.70
C GLY A 60 7.67 1.08 5.87
N ALA A 61 7.39 0.36 4.79
CA ALA A 61 6.21 0.53 3.95
C ALA A 61 4.90 0.40 4.73
N VAL A 62 4.74 -0.64 5.55
CA VAL A 62 3.55 -0.83 6.40
C VAL A 62 3.40 0.31 7.42
N VAL A 63 4.49 0.71 8.08
CA VAL A 63 4.45 1.85 9.02
C VAL A 63 4.03 3.13 8.31
N LEU A 64 4.61 3.40 7.13
CA LEU A 64 4.26 4.54 6.32
C LEU A 64 2.77 4.51 5.92
N ARG A 65 2.27 3.36 5.48
CA ARG A 65 0.86 3.15 5.15
C ARG A 65 -0.05 3.44 6.34
N ILE A 66 0.30 3.00 7.55
CA ILE A 66 -0.48 3.29 8.77
C ILE A 66 -0.52 4.81 9.03
N VAL A 67 0.64 5.48 8.96
CA VAL A 67 0.73 6.94 9.18
C VAL A 67 -0.06 7.72 8.13
N LEU A 68 0.13 7.41 6.84
CA LEU A 68 -0.60 8.06 5.74
C LEU A 68 -2.10 7.80 5.83
N THR A 69 -2.51 6.58 6.18
CA THR A 69 -3.93 6.24 6.35
C THR A 69 -4.55 7.01 7.50
N MET A 70 -3.84 7.17 8.62
CA MET A 70 -4.31 8.01 9.73
C MET A 70 -4.49 9.47 9.28
N ILE A 71 -3.50 10.03 8.57
CA ILE A 71 -3.59 11.40 8.03
C ILE A 71 -4.75 11.52 7.05
N ALA A 72 -4.89 10.58 6.11
CA ALA A 72 -5.98 10.54 5.14
C ALA A 72 -7.36 10.42 5.82
N ALA A 73 -7.48 9.61 6.88
CA ALA A 73 -8.72 9.49 7.66
C ALA A 73 -9.10 10.80 8.34
N LEU A 74 -8.13 11.58 8.81
CA LEU A 74 -8.36 12.93 9.35
C LEU A 74 -8.75 13.91 8.23
N LEU A 75 -8.07 13.86 7.09
CA LEU A 75 -8.38 14.68 5.91
C LEU A 75 -9.78 14.40 5.36
N LEU A 76 -10.25 13.15 5.43
CA LEU A 76 -11.58 12.74 4.95
C LEU A 76 -12.74 13.37 5.75
N GLN A 77 -12.47 13.88 6.94
CA GLN A 77 -13.47 14.62 7.72
C GLN A 77 -13.77 16.00 7.13
N ILE A 78 -12.90 16.52 6.27
CA ILE A 78 -13.10 17.79 5.58
C ILE A 78 -14.02 17.55 4.37
N PRO A 79 -15.13 18.28 4.25
CA PRO A 79 -16.02 18.16 3.09
C PRO A 79 -15.25 18.51 1.80
N TYR A 80 -15.63 17.87 0.69
CA TYR A 80 -15.00 18.00 -0.64
C TYR A 80 -13.61 17.36 -0.84
N VAL A 81 -12.90 16.97 0.21
CA VAL A 81 -11.59 16.28 0.05
C VAL A 81 -11.73 14.95 -0.70
N GLN A 82 -12.80 14.19 -0.43
CA GLN A 82 -13.08 12.93 -1.14
C GLN A 82 -13.31 13.15 -2.64
N PHE A 83 -13.99 14.25 -3.00
CA PHE A 83 -14.26 14.59 -4.39
C PHE A 83 -12.98 15.02 -5.11
N ALA A 84 -12.18 15.88 -4.48
CA ALA A 84 -10.88 16.30 -5.03
C ALA A 84 -9.91 15.12 -5.17
N GLY A 85 -9.86 14.23 -4.17
CA GLY A 85 -9.05 13.01 -4.20
C GLY A 85 -9.49 12.06 -5.32
N GLY A 86 -10.80 11.85 -5.50
CA GLY A 86 -11.32 11.06 -6.62
C GLY A 86 -10.97 11.64 -7.99
N LEU A 87 -11.02 12.97 -8.14
CA LEU A 87 -10.65 13.63 -9.40
C LEU A 87 -9.14 13.54 -9.67
N ALA A 88 -8.31 13.66 -8.64
CA ALA A 88 -6.86 13.47 -8.74
C ALA A 88 -6.51 12.03 -9.15
N LEU A 89 -7.20 11.02 -8.61
CA LEU A 89 -7.01 9.62 -9.00
C LEU A 89 -7.39 9.37 -10.46
N LEU A 90 -8.50 9.94 -10.93
CA LEU A 90 -8.89 9.85 -12.34
C LEU A 90 -7.85 10.51 -13.25
N TRP A 91 -7.31 11.67 -12.83
CA TRP A 91 -6.23 12.34 -13.56
C TRP A 91 -4.99 11.45 -13.65
N ILE A 92 -4.52 10.90 -12.53
CA ILE A 92 -3.35 9.99 -12.48
C ILE A 92 -3.58 8.77 -13.39
N ALA A 93 -4.76 8.16 -13.33
CA ALA A 93 -5.10 6.99 -14.15
C ALA A 93 -5.03 7.30 -15.65
N VAL A 94 -5.55 8.46 -16.08
CA VAL A 94 -5.49 8.89 -17.48
C VAL A 94 -4.07 9.28 -17.89
N SER A 95 -3.32 9.96 -17.02
CA SER A 95 -1.91 10.29 -17.27
C SER A 95 -1.07 9.03 -17.45
N LEU A 96 -1.29 7.97 -16.65
CA LEU A 96 -0.59 6.68 -16.80
C LEU A 96 -0.92 5.98 -18.13
N LEU A 97 -2.14 6.10 -18.63
CA LEU A 97 -2.55 5.51 -19.92
C LEU A 97 -1.98 6.27 -21.13
N GLY A 98 -1.68 7.56 -20.98
CA GLY A 98 -1.22 8.43 -22.07
C GLY A 98 0.29 8.67 -22.12
N ASP A 99 1.04 8.25 -21.09
CA ASP A 99 2.47 8.54 -20.95
C ASP A 99 3.31 7.26 -21.10
N ASP A 100 3.68 6.93 -22.35
CA ASP A 100 4.58 5.82 -22.68
C ASP A 100 6.05 6.07 -22.24
N LYS A 101 6.36 7.22 -21.61
CA LYS A 101 7.74 7.69 -21.39
C LYS A 101 8.19 7.78 -19.93
N GLN A 102 7.51 7.13 -18.99
CA GLN A 102 8.00 7.11 -17.62
C GLN A 102 8.02 5.71 -16.99
N HIS A 103 8.98 4.91 -17.45
CA HIS A 103 9.61 3.86 -16.66
C HIS A 103 11.15 4.01 -16.60
N ASP A 104 11.68 5.20 -16.85
CA ASP A 104 13.12 5.47 -16.69
C ASP A 104 13.56 5.69 -15.23
N VAL A 105 12.63 5.58 -14.27
CA VAL A 105 12.97 5.55 -12.82
C VAL A 105 13.22 4.12 -12.32
N ALA A 106 12.99 3.09 -13.14
CA ALA A 106 13.22 1.68 -12.78
C ALA A 106 14.66 1.19 -13.03
N CYS A 107 15.54 2.03 -13.57
CA CYS A 107 16.92 1.67 -13.95
C CYS A 107 17.99 2.40 -13.15
N LYS A 108 17.74 2.72 -11.88
CA LYS A 108 18.84 2.79 -10.90
C LYS A 108 18.81 1.53 -10.07
N GLU A 109 19.55 0.55 -10.58
CA GLU A 109 19.84 -0.70 -9.90
C GLU A 109 20.36 -0.38 -8.49
N ALA A 110 19.62 -0.79 -7.46
CA ALA A 110 20.03 -0.56 -6.08
C ALA A 110 21.33 -1.35 -5.82
N ALA A 111 22.47 -0.66 -5.86
CA ALA A 111 23.77 -1.26 -5.55
C ALA A 111 23.98 -1.42 -4.04
N SER A 112 23.06 -0.88 -3.22
CA SER A 112 23.15 -0.83 -1.76
C SER A 112 21.80 -0.98 -1.07
N PHE A 113 21.82 -1.54 0.15
CA PHE A 113 20.67 -1.75 1.03
C PHE A 113 19.82 -0.49 1.24
N SER A 114 20.46 0.67 1.40
CA SER A 114 19.75 1.95 1.59
C SER A 114 19.04 2.44 0.33
N GLU A 115 19.52 2.07 -0.85
CA GLU A 115 18.89 2.41 -2.12
C GLU A 115 17.65 1.54 -2.36
N ALA A 116 17.74 0.25 -2.02
CA ALA A 116 16.58 -0.64 -2.04
C ALA A 116 15.46 -0.16 -1.10
N ILE A 117 15.78 0.26 0.13
CA ILE A 117 14.77 0.81 1.06
C ILE A 117 14.10 2.06 0.49
N LYS A 118 14.87 2.98 -0.10
CA LYS A 118 14.31 4.21 -0.69
C LYS A 118 13.35 3.89 -1.83
N VAL A 119 13.73 3.01 -2.75
CA VAL A 119 12.87 2.60 -3.87
C VAL A 119 11.55 1.99 -3.36
N ILE A 120 11.61 1.14 -2.33
CA ILE A 120 10.42 0.54 -1.72
C ILE A 120 9.50 1.60 -1.10
N LEU A 121 10.05 2.57 -0.36
CA LEU A 121 9.25 3.65 0.23
C LEU A 121 8.64 4.58 -0.81
N PHE A 122 9.34 4.87 -1.91
CA PHE A 122 8.81 5.68 -3.00
C PHE A 122 7.72 4.96 -3.78
N ALA A 123 7.85 3.65 -4.00
CA ALA A 123 6.80 2.85 -4.64
C ALA A 123 5.51 2.85 -3.81
N ASP A 124 5.61 2.77 -2.48
CA ASP A 124 4.44 2.80 -1.59
C ASP A 124 3.84 4.20 -1.39
N LEU A 125 4.50 5.27 -1.86
CA LEU A 125 4.04 6.67 -1.78
C LEU A 125 3.29 7.14 -3.02
N ILE A 126 3.49 6.47 -4.15
CA ILE A 126 2.88 6.76 -5.47
C ILE A 126 1.62 5.92 -5.61
#